data_AF-A0A970A9Z2-F1
#
_entry.id   AF-A0A970A9Z2-F1
#
_cell.length_a   1.000
_cell.length_b   1.000
_cell.length_c   1.000
_cell.angle_alpha   90.00
_cell.angle_beta   90.00
_cell.angle_gamma   90.00
#
_symmetry.space_group_name_H-M   'P 1'
#
loop_
_entity.id
_entity.type
_entity.pdbx_description
1 polymer ?
#
loop_
_entity_poly.entity_id
_entity_poly.type
_entity_poly.pdbx_seq_one_letter_code
_entity_poly.pdbx_strand_id
1 'polypeptide(L)'
;MKKIISILAMGMLTLLLVGMLGCGAMQNQNSDQGNKPDIGAPNGQLGDNQSDSQEGNPTDSQEDNPTDSLEDSQTGKQKEPDHKNNPKQLQQGDGVKSRILTENYPAEISAYLEENKTKETQRALNVNNKTYLVLTMGQCPTAGYHIELTNLSLQDGKLIVQAKYVKPNRGDIVATVITYPSLVIETDDIYEGHYLIEFNIDK
;
A
#
# COMPACT_ATOMS: atom_id res chain seq x y z
N MET A 1 -15.50 -49.27 6.04
CA MET A 1 -15.25 -49.47 7.49
C MET A 1 -13.79 -49.09 7.77
N LYS A 2 -13.57 -48.10 8.64
CA LYS A 2 -12.24 -47.62 9.08
C LYS A 2 -11.63 -48.55 10.13
N LYS A 3 -10.35 -48.91 9.98
CA LYS A 3 -9.39 -49.30 11.05
C LYS A 3 -7.98 -48.97 10.52
N ILE A 4 -7.42 -47.79 10.81
CA ILE A 4 -6.46 -47.49 11.89
C ILE A 4 -5.33 -48.52 11.98
N ILE A 5 -4.14 -48.16 11.48
CA ILE A 5 -2.87 -48.81 11.83
C ILE A 5 -1.98 -47.71 12.41
N SER A 6 -1.85 -47.75 13.73
CA SER A 6 -0.85 -47.03 14.51
C SER A 6 0.44 -47.84 14.45
N ILE A 7 1.55 -47.24 14.00
CA ILE A 7 2.89 -47.78 14.22
C ILE A 7 3.65 -46.74 15.03
N LEU A 8 3.96 -47.14 16.24
CA LEU A 8 4.70 -46.42 17.26
C LEU A 8 5.96 -47.24 17.53
N ALA A 9 7.12 -46.66 17.26
CA ALA A 9 8.45 -46.94 17.82
C ALA A 9 9.50 -46.30 16.87
N MET A 10 10.66 -45.79 17.24
CA MET A 10 11.41 -45.57 18.48
C MET A 10 12.86 -45.42 17.99
N GLY A 11 13.58 -44.35 18.39
CA GLY A 11 14.99 -44.15 18.03
C GLY A 11 15.19 -42.83 17.27
N MET A 12 16.06 -41.91 17.65
CA MET A 12 17.27 -42.08 18.43
C MET A 12 17.62 -40.73 19.08
N LEU A 13 17.75 -40.77 20.41
CA LEU A 13 18.36 -39.74 21.23
C LEU A 13 19.85 -39.66 20.89
N THR A 14 20.30 -38.55 20.31
CA THR A 14 21.72 -38.15 20.35
C THR A 14 21.83 -36.79 21.02
N LEU A 15 22.10 -36.86 22.32
CA LEU A 15 22.61 -35.80 23.14
C LEU A 15 24.13 -35.68 22.86
N LEU A 16 24.61 -34.53 22.42
CA LEU A 16 25.98 -34.09 22.69
C LEU A 16 26.00 -32.56 22.83
N LEU A 17 26.19 -32.13 24.08
CA LEU A 17 26.73 -30.83 24.48
C LEU A 17 28.06 -30.56 23.75
N VAL A 18 28.39 -29.28 23.50
CA VAL A 18 29.45 -28.53 24.20
C VAL A 18 29.60 -27.11 23.60
N GLY A 19 29.49 -26.09 24.48
CA GLY A 19 30.27 -24.82 24.46
C GLY A 19 29.91 -23.78 23.39
N MET A 20 29.88 -22.47 23.62
CA MET A 20 30.36 -21.60 24.70
C MET A 20 29.48 -20.32 24.63
N LEU A 21 28.87 -19.84 25.72
CA LEU A 21 29.44 -18.81 26.61
C LEU A 21 30.35 -17.80 25.88
N GLY A 22 29.72 -16.83 25.23
CA GLY A 22 30.32 -15.57 24.83
C GLY A 22 29.48 -14.41 25.36
N CYS A 23 29.62 -14.10 26.65
CA CYS A 23 29.20 -12.81 27.20
C CYS A 23 30.25 -11.76 26.79
N GLY A 24 29.86 -10.82 25.93
CA GLY A 24 30.58 -9.57 25.70
C GLY A 24 29.62 -8.41 25.92
N ALA A 25 29.65 -7.85 27.13
CA ALA A 25 28.88 -6.70 27.55
C ALA A 25 29.59 -5.38 27.18
N MET A 26 28.79 -4.32 26.98
CA MET A 26 29.07 -2.91 27.36
C MET A 26 30.25 -2.20 26.65
N GLN A 27 30.29 -0.89 26.40
CA GLN A 27 29.51 0.32 26.72
C GLN A 27 30.09 1.41 25.77
N ASN A 28 29.27 2.27 25.14
CA ASN A 28 28.97 3.65 25.56
C ASN A 28 30.01 4.72 25.16
N GLN A 29 29.50 5.96 25.08
CA GLN A 29 30.14 7.26 24.80
C GLN A 29 30.27 7.52 23.29
N ASN A 30 29.40 8.31 22.64
CA ASN A 30 28.81 9.59 23.01
C ASN A 30 29.86 10.62 23.49
N SER A 31 30.38 11.34 22.51
CA SER A 31 31.18 12.55 22.56
C SER A 31 31.03 13.17 21.17
N ASP A 32 30.96 14.46 20.95
CA ASP A 32 30.70 15.61 21.80
C ASP A 32 30.28 16.72 20.81
N GLN A 33 29.72 17.78 21.40
CA GLN A 33 29.56 19.14 20.91
C GLN A 33 30.55 19.56 19.81
N GLY A 34 30.24 20.41 18.85
CA GLY A 34 29.24 21.46 18.77
C GLY A 34 29.80 22.48 17.78
N ASN A 35 28.96 23.06 16.93
CA ASN A 35 29.32 24.31 16.27
C ASN A 35 28.04 25.07 15.91
N LYS A 36 27.63 25.94 16.83
CA LYS A 36 26.69 27.03 16.57
C LYS A 36 27.50 28.32 16.68
N PRO A 37 27.69 29.09 15.60
CA PRO A 37 27.94 30.51 15.71
C PRO A 37 26.57 31.21 15.74
N ASP A 38 26.20 31.69 16.91
CA ASP A 38 25.22 32.76 17.07
C ASP A 38 25.95 34.11 16.93
N ILE A 39 25.16 35.17 16.81
CA ILE A 39 25.50 36.61 16.80
C ILE A 39 25.49 37.26 15.41
N GLY A 40 24.38 37.95 15.13
CA GLY A 40 24.30 38.92 14.03
C GLY A 40 22.91 39.47 13.69
N ALA A 41 22.15 39.97 14.67
CA ALA A 41 21.11 40.99 14.45
C ALA A 41 21.65 42.31 15.06
N PRO A 42 21.29 43.53 14.59
CA PRO A 42 19.91 43.90 14.28
C PRO A 42 19.70 44.98 13.19
N ASN A 43 18.41 45.33 13.04
CA ASN A 43 17.82 46.63 12.64
C ASN A 43 17.31 46.86 11.21
N GLY A 44 16.08 47.41 11.20
CA GLY A 44 15.46 48.22 10.15
C GLY A 44 14.52 47.41 9.25
N GLN A 45 13.32 47.85 8.91
CA GLN A 45 12.57 49.06 9.23
C GLN A 45 11.13 48.80 8.77
N LEU A 46 10.17 49.33 9.52
CA LEU A 46 8.76 49.45 9.14
C LEU A 46 8.61 50.15 7.79
N GLY A 47 7.71 49.63 6.97
CA GLY A 47 7.27 50.24 5.72
C GLY A 47 5.81 49.93 5.50
N ASP A 48 4.95 50.77 6.09
CA ASP A 48 3.55 50.92 5.71
C ASP A 48 3.47 51.38 4.25
N ASN A 49 2.52 50.84 3.49
CA ASN A 49 1.85 51.62 2.46
C ASN A 49 0.49 51.02 2.12
N GLN A 50 -0.52 51.70 2.65
CA GLN A 50 -1.93 51.55 2.34
C GLN A 50 -2.35 52.83 1.61
N SER A 51 -3.37 52.68 0.76
CA SER A 51 -4.14 53.72 0.06
C SER A 51 -3.60 54.09 -1.33
N ASP A 52 -4.36 53.79 -2.38
CA ASP A 52 -5.30 54.81 -2.84
C ASP A 52 -6.47 54.24 -3.63
N SER A 53 -7.53 55.02 -3.62
CA SER A 53 -8.92 54.72 -3.95
C SER A 53 -9.36 55.24 -5.33
N GLN A 54 -10.60 54.88 -5.66
CA GLN A 54 -11.54 55.52 -6.61
C GLN A 54 -11.45 55.10 -8.09
N GLU A 55 -12.51 55.11 -8.89
CA GLU A 55 -13.98 55.13 -8.80
C GLU A 55 -14.40 55.35 -10.28
N GLY A 56 -15.39 54.64 -10.80
CA GLY A 56 -15.91 54.94 -12.15
C GLY A 56 -16.59 53.78 -12.89
N ASN A 57 -17.89 53.64 -12.69
CA ASN A 57 -18.87 53.15 -13.69
C ASN A 57 -19.54 54.41 -14.30
N PRO A 58 -20.43 54.40 -15.33
CA PRO A 58 -20.97 53.30 -16.14
C PRO A 58 -21.01 53.61 -17.65
N THR A 59 -21.35 52.63 -18.52
CA THR A 59 -22.11 52.93 -19.76
C THR A 59 -22.93 51.71 -20.20
N ASP A 60 -24.22 51.98 -20.31
CA ASP A 60 -25.33 51.22 -20.85
C ASP A 60 -25.25 51.13 -22.39
N SER A 61 -25.62 49.99 -22.98
CA SER A 61 -26.22 49.88 -24.32
C SER A 61 -26.62 48.44 -24.59
N GLN A 62 -27.94 48.25 -24.64
CA GLN A 62 -28.64 47.10 -25.18
C GLN A 62 -28.34 46.91 -26.67
N GLU A 63 -28.21 45.66 -27.12
CA GLU A 63 -28.46 45.30 -28.51
C GLU A 63 -29.30 44.02 -28.53
N ASP A 64 -30.58 44.19 -28.88
CA ASP A 64 -31.57 43.13 -29.03
C ASP A 64 -31.49 42.50 -30.44
N ASN A 65 -31.93 41.23 -30.46
CA ASN A 65 -32.53 40.44 -31.56
C ASN A 65 -31.64 39.61 -32.52
N PRO A 66 -32.20 38.53 -33.13
CA PRO A 66 -33.17 37.55 -32.62
C PRO A 66 -32.89 36.07 -33.02
N THR A 67 -33.49 35.16 -32.25
CA THR A 67 -34.15 33.87 -32.59
C THR A 67 -33.49 32.90 -33.59
N ASP A 68 -33.11 31.70 -33.12
CA ASP A 68 -33.78 30.48 -33.59
C ASP A 68 -33.70 29.33 -32.58
N SER A 69 -34.85 28.70 -32.40
CA SER A 69 -35.17 27.61 -31.50
C SER A 69 -34.69 26.26 -32.03
N LEU A 70 -33.97 25.48 -31.21
CA LEU A 70 -34.09 24.03 -31.21
C LEU A 70 -33.91 23.50 -29.78
N GLU A 71 -35.03 23.08 -29.21
CA GLU A 71 -35.09 22.14 -28.09
C GLU A 71 -34.43 20.81 -28.53
N ASP A 72 -33.42 20.35 -27.78
CA ASP A 72 -33.41 18.94 -27.43
C ASP A 72 -32.87 18.76 -26.01
N SER A 73 -33.80 18.42 -25.14
CA SER A 73 -33.58 18.07 -23.75
C SER A 73 -33.23 16.60 -23.69
N GLN A 74 -31.95 16.25 -23.51
CA GLN A 74 -31.59 14.97 -22.90
C GLN A 74 -30.47 15.13 -21.88
N THR A 75 -30.91 15.43 -20.66
CA THR A 75 -30.25 15.17 -19.39
C THR A 75 -29.78 13.72 -19.32
N GLY A 76 -28.57 13.46 -19.80
CA GLY A 76 -27.83 12.23 -19.56
C GLY A 76 -27.37 12.19 -18.11
N LYS A 77 -28.13 11.44 -17.29
CA LYS A 77 -27.84 11.16 -15.88
C LYS A 77 -26.38 10.72 -15.72
N GLN A 78 -25.61 11.55 -15.03
CA GLN A 78 -24.37 11.20 -14.38
C GLN A 78 -24.66 10.04 -13.42
N LYS A 79 -24.42 8.80 -13.87
CA LYS A 79 -24.29 7.66 -12.96
C LYS A 79 -22.90 7.74 -12.36
N GLU A 80 -22.83 8.51 -11.28
CA GLU A 80 -21.84 8.31 -10.23
C GLU A 80 -21.81 6.81 -9.90
N PRO A 81 -20.70 6.09 -10.12
CA PRO A 81 -20.60 4.73 -9.62
C PRO A 81 -20.43 4.85 -8.11
N ASP A 82 -21.52 4.59 -7.37
CA ASP A 82 -21.59 4.26 -5.95
C ASP A 82 -20.41 3.33 -5.58
N HIS A 83 -19.25 3.90 -5.23
CA HIS A 83 -18.20 3.21 -4.48
C HIS A 83 -18.62 3.25 -3.01
N LYS A 84 -19.69 2.52 -2.71
CA LYS A 84 -19.90 2.01 -1.37
C LYS A 84 -18.77 1.02 -1.13
N ASN A 85 -17.73 1.51 -0.45
CA ASN A 85 -16.60 0.75 0.05
C ASN A 85 -17.11 -0.32 1.02
N ASN A 86 -17.60 -1.43 0.46
CA ASN A 86 -17.61 -2.69 1.15
C ASN A 86 -16.27 -3.35 0.77
N PRO A 87 -15.29 -3.49 1.69
CA PRO A 87 -14.08 -4.23 1.36
C PRO A 87 -14.53 -5.60 0.85
N LYS A 88 -14.13 -5.96 -0.37
CA LYS A 88 -14.37 -7.30 -0.92
C LYS A 88 -13.70 -8.31 0.02
N GLN A 89 -14.48 -8.78 1.00
CA GLN A 89 -14.18 -9.98 1.75
C GLN A 89 -14.25 -11.13 0.76
N LEU A 90 -13.12 -11.48 0.17
CA LEU A 90 -13.03 -12.62 -0.72
C LEU A 90 -11.91 -13.56 -0.25
N GLN A 91 -12.42 -14.70 0.23
CA GLN A 91 -11.90 -16.06 0.08
C GLN A 91 -10.82 -16.49 1.08
N GLN A 92 -11.36 -17.01 2.19
CA GLN A 92 -10.79 -18.01 3.08
C GLN A 92 -10.19 -19.16 2.25
N GLY A 93 -8.95 -19.05 1.81
CA GLY A 93 -8.19 -20.18 1.28
C GLY A 93 -7.69 -21.02 2.44
N ASP A 94 -7.96 -22.32 2.39
CA ASP A 94 -7.52 -23.38 3.33
C ASP A 94 -7.30 -22.94 4.79
N GLY A 95 -8.29 -22.25 5.38
CA GLY A 95 -8.28 -21.91 6.81
C GLY A 95 -7.47 -20.69 7.24
N VAL A 96 -6.89 -19.92 6.33
CA VAL A 96 -6.21 -18.65 6.67
C VAL A 96 -7.24 -17.53 6.82
N LYS A 97 -7.26 -16.86 7.98
CA LYS A 97 -8.06 -15.65 8.19
C LYS A 97 -7.28 -14.45 7.62
N SER A 98 -7.84 -13.83 6.59
CA SER A 98 -7.19 -12.71 5.92
C SER A 98 -8.18 -11.69 5.38
N ARG A 99 -7.68 -10.47 5.15
CA ARG A 99 -8.40 -9.40 4.44
C ARG A 99 -7.46 -8.66 3.51
N ILE A 100 -7.94 -8.33 2.31
CA ILE A 100 -7.26 -7.39 1.43
C ILE A 100 -7.52 -5.97 1.94
N LEU A 101 -6.46 -5.18 2.08
CA LEU A 101 -6.54 -3.79 2.45
C LEU A 101 -6.33 -2.92 1.21
N THR A 102 -7.16 -1.89 1.09
CA THR A 102 -7.07 -0.88 0.01
C THR A 102 -6.72 0.52 0.54
N GLU A 103 -6.86 0.72 1.84
CA GLU A 103 -6.68 1.99 2.54
C GLU A 103 -6.41 1.74 4.04
N ASN A 104 -6.11 2.80 4.79
CA ASN A 104 -5.88 2.76 6.24
C ASN A 104 -4.79 1.77 6.67
N TYR A 105 -3.70 1.70 5.90
CA TYR A 105 -2.56 0.87 6.23
C TYR A 105 -1.87 1.36 7.51
N PRO A 106 -1.26 0.46 8.32
CA PRO A 106 -0.29 0.87 9.32
C PRO A 106 0.81 1.75 8.72
N ALA A 107 1.41 2.62 9.52
CA ALA A 107 2.41 3.58 9.07
C ALA A 107 3.61 2.88 8.40
N GLU A 108 4.02 1.74 8.93
CA GLU A 108 5.13 0.91 8.44
C GLU A 108 4.83 0.33 7.05
N ILE A 109 3.58 -0.09 6.82
CA ILE A 109 3.14 -0.62 5.52
C ILE A 109 3.06 0.52 4.49
N SER A 110 2.55 1.69 4.91
CA SER A 110 2.52 2.89 4.05
C SER A 110 3.92 3.33 3.64
N ALA A 111 4.86 3.36 4.59
CA ALA A 111 6.25 3.72 4.33
C ALA A 111 6.91 2.71 3.38
N TYR A 112 6.69 1.41 3.61
CA TYR A 112 7.21 0.36 2.73
C TYR A 112 6.69 0.49 1.30
N LEU A 113 5.38 0.72 1.13
CA LEU A 113 4.77 0.94 -0.18
C LEU A 113 5.39 2.15 -0.89
N GLU A 114 5.54 3.28 -0.20
CA GLU A 114 6.10 4.50 -0.80
C GLU A 114 7.57 4.33 -1.20
N GLU A 115 8.39 3.72 -0.34
CA GLU A 115 9.81 3.45 -0.62
C GLU A 115 10.00 2.50 -1.81
N ASN A 116 9.09 1.53 -1.98
CA ASN A 116 9.22 0.45 -2.96
C ASN A 116 8.32 0.60 -4.19
N LYS A 117 7.49 1.64 -4.29
CA LYS A 117 6.47 1.77 -5.37
C LYS A 117 7.03 1.69 -6.78
N THR A 118 8.29 2.05 -7.00
CA THR A 118 8.93 2.04 -8.33
C THR A 118 9.56 0.69 -8.69
N LYS A 119 9.61 -0.26 -7.76
CA LYS A 119 10.21 -1.58 -7.93
C LYS A 119 9.18 -2.67 -7.73
N GLU A 120 9.38 -3.80 -8.38
CA GLU A 120 8.63 -5.01 -8.08
C GLU A 120 9.19 -5.63 -6.80
N THR A 121 8.35 -5.81 -5.78
CA THR A 121 8.74 -6.46 -4.52
C THR A 121 7.64 -7.40 -4.02
N GLN A 122 8.04 -8.40 -3.23
CA GLN A 122 7.15 -9.19 -2.40
C GLN A 122 7.76 -9.27 -0.99
N ARG A 123 6.97 -8.98 0.03
CA ARG A 123 7.46 -8.99 1.41
C ARG A 123 6.38 -9.32 2.42
N ALA A 124 6.75 -10.06 3.45
CA ALA A 124 5.97 -10.20 4.67
C ALA A 124 6.49 -9.22 5.74
N LEU A 125 5.57 -8.57 6.45
CA LEU A 125 5.87 -7.57 7.47
C LEU A 125 5.00 -7.85 8.70
N ASN A 126 5.63 -8.09 9.85
CA ASN A 126 4.92 -8.22 11.12
C ASN A 126 4.75 -6.83 11.76
N VAL A 127 3.51 -6.37 11.87
CA VAL A 127 3.15 -5.06 12.45
C VAL A 127 1.94 -5.23 13.37
N ASN A 128 2.01 -4.73 14.60
CA ASN A 128 0.90 -4.78 15.57
C ASN A 128 0.26 -6.17 15.70
N ASN A 129 1.09 -7.21 15.87
CA ASN A 129 0.67 -8.61 16.00
C ASN A 129 -0.13 -9.16 14.81
N LYS A 130 0.10 -8.60 13.61
CA LYS A 130 -0.47 -9.08 12.34
C LYS A 130 0.63 -9.21 11.32
N THR A 131 0.48 -10.14 10.38
CA THR A 131 1.37 -10.24 9.22
C THR A 131 0.70 -9.62 8.01
N TYR A 132 1.41 -8.70 7.37
CA TYR A 132 1.01 -8.06 6.13
C TYR A 132 1.86 -8.62 5.00
N LEU A 133 1.19 -9.21 4.02
CA LEU A 133 1.80 -9.62 2.76
C LEU A 133 1.65 -8.46 1.79
N VAL A 134 2.77 -7.87 1.38
CA VAL A 134 2.80 -6.69 0.52
C VAL A 134 3.48 -7.05 -0.80
N LEU A 135 2.76 -6.84 -1.89
CA LEU A 135 3.26 -7.05 -3.24
C LEU A 135 3.18 -5.72 -4.00
N THR A 136 4.22 -5.37 -4.76
CA THR A 136 4.24 -4.23 -5.68
C THR A 136 4.63 -4.70 -7.07
N MET A 137 4.05 -4.10 -8.12
CA MET A 137 4.46 -4.33 -9.52
C MET A 137 5.55 -3.37 -9.99
N GLY A 138 5.88 -2.36 -9.18
CA GLY A 138 6.72 -1.25 -9.60
C GLY A 138 5.97 -0.24 -10.47
N GLN A 139 6.75 0.60 -11.16
CA GLN A 139 6.22 1.63 -12.03
C GLN A 139 5.60 1.03 -13.31
N CYS A 140 4.32 1.28 -13.54
CA CYS A 140 3.59 0.88 -14.75
C CYS A 140 3.27 2.10 -15.62
N PRO A 141 3.41 2.03 -16.96
CA PRO A 141 3.31 3.20 -17.84
C PRO A 141 1.87 3.68 -18.13
N THR A 142 0.88 2.85 -17.83
CA THR A 142 -0.54 3.16 -18.05
C THR A 142 -1.37 2.71 -16.86
N ALA A 143 -2.64 3.10 -16.83
CA ALA A 143 -3.66 2.46 -16.01
C ALA A 143 -3.96 1.03 -16.52
N GLY A 144 -4.73 0.27 -15.73
CA GLY A 144 -5.20 -1.08 -16.08
C GLY A 144 -4.35 -2.22 -15.51
N TYR A 145 -3.15 -1.93 -15.03
CA TYR A 145 -2.33 -2.89 -14.30
C TYR A 145 -2.88 -3.11 -12.89
N HIS A 146 -2.96 -4.36 -12.43
CA HIS A 146 -3.30 -4.70 -11.04
C HIS A 146 -2.76 -6.06 -10.64
N ILE A 147 -2.72 -6.31 -9.33
CA ILE A 147 -2.35 -7.61 -8.76
C ILE A 147 -3.63 -8.29 -8.27
N GLU A 148 -3.88 -9.50 -8.76
CA GLU A 148 -5.01 -10.33 -8.35
C GLU A 148 -4.51 -11.43 -7.39
N LEU A 149 -5.06 -11.49 -6.17
CA LEU A 149 -4.84 -12.63 -5.28
C LEU A 149 -5.67 -13.81 -5.78
N THR A 150 -5.01 -14.88 -6.22
CA THR A 150 -5.70 -16.07 -6.76
C THR A 150 -5.91 -17.14 -5.70
N ASN A 151 -4.97 -17.29 -4.74
CA ASN A 151 -5.11 -18.20 -3.61
C ASN A 151 -4.21 -17.76 -2.45
N LEU A 152 -4.66 -18.03 -1.22
CA LEU A 152 -3.87 -17.90 0.00
C LEU A 152 -4.14 -19.13 0.86
N SER A 153 -3.14 -20.00 1.03
CA SER A 153 -3.35 -21.30 1.70
C SER A 153 -2.21 -21.63 2.64
N LEU A 154 -2.52 -22.36 3.72
CA LEU A 154 -1.53 -22.87 4.66
C LEU A 154 -1.36 -24.37 4.48
N GLN A 155 -0.18 -24.81 4.02
CA GLN A 155 0.10 -26.22 3.72
C GLN A 155 1.52 -26.56 4.20
N ASP A 156 1.67 -27.67 4.93
CA ASP A 156 2.98 -28.18 5.39
C ASP A 156 3.88 -27.13 6.10
N GLY A 157 3.28 -26.25 6.90
CA GLY A 157 4.01 -25.18 7.60
C GLY A 157 4.42 -24.00 6.70
N LYS A 158 3.89 -23.95 5.48
CA LYS A 158 4.11 -22.86 4.53
C LYS A 158 2.82 -22.08 4.26
N LEU A 159 2.90 -20.76 4.29
CA LEU A 159 1.88 -19.89 3.73
C LEU A 159 2.18 -19.69 2.25
N ILE A 160 1.35 -20.27 1.39
CA ILE A 160 1.48 -20.14 -0.06
C ILE A 160 0.59 -18.99 -0.52
N VAL A 161 1.23 -17.94 -1.04
CA VAL A 161 0.59 -16.74 -1.59
C VAL A 161 0.63 -16.84 -3.10
N GLN A 162 -0.51 -17.13 -3.73
CA GLN A 162 -0.62 -17.19 -5.19
C GLN A 162 -1.27 -15.92 -5.70
N ALA A 163 -0.59 -15.22 -6.59
CA ALA A 163 -1.12 -13.99 -7.19
C ALA A 163 -0.79 -13.94 -8.67
N LYS A 164 -1.55 -13.12 -9.40
CA LYS A 164 -1.39 -12.87 -10.82
C LYS A 164 -1.21 -11.39 -11.07
N TYR A 165 -0.22 -11.04 -11.88
CA TYR A 165 -0.07 -9.70 -12.41
C TYR A 165 -0.91 -9.57 -13.68
N VAL A 166 -1.94 -8.72 -13.59
CA VAL A 166 -2.85 -8.48 -14.68
C VAL A 166 -2.43 -7.21 -15.41
N LYS A 167 -2.22 -7.34 -16.71
CA LYS A 167 -1.85 -6.24 -17.62
C LYS A 167 -3.07 -5.89 -18.48
N PRO A 168 -3.23 -4.63 -18.90
CA PRO A 168 -4.25 -4.30 -19.90
C PRO A 168 -4.02 -5.11 -21.18
N ASN A 169 -5.10 -5.53 -21.83
CA ASN A 169 -5.03 -6.28 -23.08
C ASN A 169 -4.62 -5.38 -24.24
N ARG A 170 -4.13 -6.01 -25.31
CA ARG A 170 -3.86 -5.29 -26.56
C ARG A 170 -5.16 -4.71 -27.10
N GLY A 171 -5.22 -3.39 -27.22
CA GLY A 171 -6.38 -2.66 -27.74
C GLY A 171 -7.30 -2.10 -26.66
N ASP A 172 -7.04 -2.38 -25.37
CA ASP A 172 -7.78 -1.73 -24.28
C ASP A 172 -7.50 -0.23 -24.30
N ILE A 173 -8.56 0.57 -24.24
CA ILE A 173 -8.47 2.01 -24.08
C ILE A 173 -8.21 2.28 -22.60
N VAL A 174 -6.95 2.55 -22.25
CA VAL A 174 -6.51 2.88 -20.89
C VAL A 174 -5.83 4.24 -20.85
N ALA A 175 -5.91 4.91 -19.69
CA ALA A 175 -5.22 6.18 -19.50
C ALA A 175 -3.69 5.99 -19.51
N THR A 176 -2.97 6.86 -20.22
CA THR A 176 -1.50 6.90 -20.26
C THR A 176 -0.95 7.71 -19.10
N VAL A 177 -1.10 7.17 -17.90
CA VAL A 177 -0.61 7.76 -16.65
C VAL A 177 0.26 6.74 -15.93
N ILE A 178 1.36 7.21 -15.34
CA ILE A 178 2.21 6.37 -14.50
C ILE A 178 1.42 5.90 -13.27
N THR A 179 1.38 4.59 -13.05
CA THR A 179 0.72 3.97 -11.90
C THR A 179 1.68 3.08 -11.12
N TYR A 180 1.29 2.74 -9.88
CA TYR A 180 2.07 1.89 -8.97
C TYR A 180 1.16 0.82 -8.34
N PRO A 181 0.82 -0.24 -9.09
CA PRO A 181 -0.07 -1.27 -8.57
C PRO A 181 0.55 -2.01 -7.39
N SER A 182 -0.25 -2.19 -6.34
CA SER A 182 0.13 -2.92 -5.14
C SER A 182 -1.04 -3.73 -4.59
N LEU A 183 -0.71 -4.74 -3.79
CA LEU A 183 -1.66 -5.57 -3.07
C LEU A 183 -1.15 -5.73 -1.64
N VAL A 184 -2.01 -5.40 -0.68
CA VAL A 184 -1.75 -5.58 0.75
C VAL A 184 -2.77 -6.57 1.30
N ILE A 185 -2.28 -7.65 1.88
CA ILE A 185 -3.11 -8.67 2.52
C ILE A 185 -2.74 -8.68 3.99
N GLU A 186 -3.68 -8.35 4.86
CA GLU A 186 -3.54 -8.57 6.28
C GLU A 186 -3.98 -9.99 6.61
N THR A 187 -3.19 -10.68 7.44
CA THR A 187 -3.48 -12.01 7.94
C THR A 187 -3.51 -12.01 9.47
N ASP A 188 -4.44 -12.77 10.02
CA ASP A 188 -4.51 -13.05 11.46
C ASP A 188 -3.82 -14.38 11.76
N ASP A 189 -3.17 -14.48 12.92
CA ASP A 189 -2.57 -15.71 13.47
C ASP A 189 -1.50 -16.38 12.59
N ILE A 190 -1.06 -15.71 11.52
CA ILE A 190 0.12 -16.03 10.73
C ILE A 190 1.21 -15.06 11.14
N TYR A 191 2.39 -15.57 11.48
CA TYR A 191 3.55 -14.76 11.86
C TYR A 191 4.78 -15.21 11.09
N GLU A 192 5.47 -14.27 10.46
CA GLU A 192 6.78 -14.54 9.86
C GLU A 192 7.72 -15.12 10.92
N GLY A 193 8.38 -16.23 10.60
CA GLY A 193 9.23 -17.00 11.53
C GLY A 193 8.58 -18.26 12.09
N HIS A 194 7.25 -18.36 12.10
CA HIS A 194 6.53 -19.60 12.40
C HIS A 194 6.16 -20.38 11.15
N TYR A 195 5.91 -19.66 10.07
CA TYR A 195 5.61 -20.22 8.76
C TYR A 195 6.61 -19.70 7.74
N LEU A 196 6.97 -20.57 6.80
CA LEU A 196 7.69 -20.13 5.60
C LEU A 196 6.68 -19.49 4.65
N ILE A 197 6.95 -18.29 4.19
CA ILE A 197 6.04 -17.59 3.26
C ILE A 197 6.60 -17.74 1.85
N GLU A 198 5.80 -18.31 0.96
CA GLU A 198 6.16 -18.60 -0.42
C GLU A 198 5.27 -17.79 -1.36
N PHE A 199 5.88 -16.89 -2.13
CA PHE A 199 5.18 -16.06 -3.12
C PHE A 199 5.28 -16.69 -4.51
N ASN A 200 4.13 -17.09 -5.05
CA ASN A 200 4.00 -17.68 -6.38
C ASN A 200 3.23 -16.71 -7.28
N ILE A 201 3.98 -16.00 -8.14
CA ILE A 201 3.44 -14.90 -8.96
C ILE A 201 3.41 -15.31 -10.44
N ASP A 202 2.21 -15.36 -11.01
CA ASP A 202 1.98 -15.48 -12.46
C ASP A 202 2.08 -14.09 -13.13
N LYS A 203 2.87 -13.92 -14.20
CA LYS A 203 3.26 -12.61 -14.75
C LYS A 203 3.00 -12.41 -16.23
#